data_AF-A0A0D2U1Z8-F1
#
_entry.id   AF-A0A0D2U1Z8-F1
#
_cell.length_a   1.000
_cell.length_b   1.000
_cell.length_c   1.000
_cell.angle_alpha   90.00
_cell.angle_beta   90.00
_cell.angle_gamma   90.00
#
_symmetry.space_group_name_H-M   'P 1'
#
loop_
_entity.id
_entity.type
_entity.pdbx_description
1 polymer ?
#
loop_
_entity_poly.entity_id
_entity_poly.type
_entity_poly.pdbx_seq_one_letter_code
_entity_poly.pdbx_strand_id
1 'polypeptide(L)'
;MDLELREIVASERTKYKNRVTSYKAEAERIERDLRKAEISVDGGMAARDELLRHDELTTSLDQRQAYASSTQRISRTSEKLVEGQRMLQETTEMGANVMVELDRQGKVIEGASNKVHDVDSSLARSMRLLKSMSRRLVQNKVLLFGIIFVLIGIIFLALFFKFFYNSDS
;
A
#
# COMPACT_ATOMS: atom_id res chain seq x y z
N MET A 1 26.47 -41.70 -83.30
CA MET A 1 27.24 -42.95 -83.10
C MET A 1 26.53 -44.13 -83.77
N ASP A 2 26.02 -43.94 -84.98
CA ASP A 2 25.38 -45.03 -85.77
C ASP A 2 26.20 -45.40 -87.01
N LEU A 3 27.41 -44.83 -87.15
CA LEU A 3 28.22 -44.93 -88.35
C LEU A 3 29.44 -45.84 -88.23
N GLU A 4 29.72 -46.43 -87.05
CA GLU A 4 30.84 -47.38 -86.88
C GLU A 4 30.41 -48.82 -86.59
N LEU A 5 29.12 -49.13 -86.68
CA LEU A 5 28.59 -50.47 -86.37
C LEU A 5 28.37 -51.36 -87.60
N ARG A 6 29.08 -51.10 -88.70
CA ARG A 6 29.02 -51.91 -89.93
C ARG A 6 30.15 -52.92 -90.09
N GLU A 7 31.02 -53.11 -89.11
CA GLU A 7 32.17 -54.01 -89.28
C GLU A 7 32.54 -54.87 -88.07
N ILE A 8 31.57 -55.39 -87.31
CA ILE A 8 31.85 -56.48 -86.34
C ILE A 8 30.77 -57.59 -86.37
N VAL A 9 31.26 -58.82 -86.26
CA VAL A 9 30.60 -60.14 -86.32
C VAL A 9 29.33 -60.25 -85.45
N ALA A 10 28.35 -61.03 -85.91
CA ALA A 10 26.99 -61.13 -85.38
C ALA A 10 26.87 -61.57 -83.89
N SER A 11 27.91 -62.17 -83.30
CA SER A 11 27.88 -62.69 -81.92
C SER A 11 28.10 -61.62 -80.84
N GLU A 12 28.89 -60.58 -81.10
CA GLU A 12 29.20 -59.55 -80.10
C GLU A 12 28.21 -58.38 -80.09
N ARG A 13 27.40 -58.23 -81.17
CA ARG A 13 26.39 -57.17 -81.28
C ARG A 13 25.39 -57.18 -80.14
N THR A 14 24.98 -58.34 -79.65
CA THR A 14 24.01 -58.44 -78.54
C THR A 14 24.61 -57.90 -77.24
N LYS A 15 25.90 -58.17 -76.97
CA LYS A 15 26.62 -57.66 -75.79
C LYS A 15 26.82 -56.16 -75.85
N TYR A 16 27.22 -55.64 -77.01
CA TYR A 16 27.40 -54.19 -77.20
C TYR A 16 26.07 -53.45 -77.24
N LYS A 17 25.03 -54.01 -77.85
CA LYS A 17 23.67 -53.44 -77.85
C LYS A 17 23.11 -53.36 -76.43
N ASN A 18 23.28 -54.40 -75.61
CA ASN A 18 22.87 -54.37 -74.21
C ASN A 18 23.65 -53.34 -73.38
N ARG A 19 24.95 -53.18 -73.64
CA ARG A 19 25.77 -52.12 -73.01
C ARG A 19 25.32 -50.72 -73.44
N VAL A 20 25.01 -50.53 -74.72
CA VAL A 20 24.52 -49.24 -75.22
C VAL A 20 23.17 -48.90 -74.60
N THR A 21 22.26 -49.88 -74.46
CA THR A 21 20.97 -49.64 -73.81
C THR A 21 21.11 -49.40 -72.29
N SER A 22 22.04 -50.09 -71.62
CA SER A 22 22.29 -49.84 -70.19
C SER A 22 22.91 -48.47 -69.95
N TYR A 23 23.90 -48.08 -70.76
CA TYR A 23 24.50 -46.74 -70.66
C TYR A 23 23.50 -45.63 -71.01
N LYS A 24 22.61 -45.87 -71.97
CA LYS A 24 21.53 -44.93 -72.29
C LYS A 24 20.55 -44.77 -71.12
N ALA A 25 20.16 -45.89 -70.48
CA ALA A 25 19.29 -45.86 -69.31
C ALA A 25 19.95 -45.19 -68.09
N GLU A 26 21.26 -45.38 -67.93
CA GLU A 26 22.04 -44.75 -66.85
C GLU A 26 22.22 -43.24 -67.08
N ALA A 27 22.44 -42.82 -68.34
CA ALA A 27 22.46 -41.41 -68.73
C ALA A 27 21.10 -40.72 -68.47
N GLU A 28 19.98 -41.36 -68.86
CA GLU A 28 18.63 -40.83 -68.59
C GLU A 28 18.27 -40.83 -67.09
N ARG A 29 18.90 -41.71 -66.28
CA ARG A 29 18.74 -41.70 -64.83
C ARG A 29 19.48 -40.51 -64.21
N ILE A 30 20.74 -40.30 -64.60
CA ILE A 30 21.56 -39.19 -64.14
C ILE A 30 20.96 -37.84 -64.56
N GLU A 31 20.44 -37.73 -65.77
CA GLU A 31 19.78 -36.51 -66.26
C GLU A 31 18.51 -36.17 -65.45
N ARG A 32 17.72 -37.19 -65.08
CA ARG A 32 16.54 -36.99 -64.22
C ARG A 32 16.90 -36.60 -62.80
N ASP A 33 17.96 -37.18 -62.25
CA ASP A 33 18.42 -36.85 -60.90
C ASP A 33 19.02 -35.44 -60.85
N LEU A 34 19.74 -35.02 -61.90
CA LEU A 34 20.28 -33.66 -62.05
C LEU A 34 19.16 -32.64 -62.21
N ARG A 35 18.15 -32.94 -63.04
CA ARG A 35 16.97 -32.07 -63.20
C ARG A 35 16.15 -31.94 -61.91
N LYS A 36 16.03 -33.01 -61.11
CA LYS A 36 15.41 -32.93 -59.78
C LYS A 36 16.23 -32.10 -58.79
N ALA A 37 17.54 -32.27 -58.78
CA ALA A 37 18.43 -31.48 -57.94
C ALA A 37 18.38 -29.99 -58.33
N GLU A 38 18.38 -29.67 -59.62
CA GLU A 38 18.28 -28.31 -60.15
C GLU A 38 16.96 -27.63 -59.73
N ILE A 39 15.82 -28.32 -59.85
CA ILE A 39 14.51 -27.80 -59.39
C ILE A 39 14.49 -27.59 -57.86
N SER A 40 15.17 -28.45 -57.09
CA SER A 40 15.25 -28.28 -55.63
C SER A 40 16.18 -27.14 -55.21
N VAL A 41 17.19 -26.82 -56.01
CA VAL A 41 18.10 -25.68 -55.78
C VAL A 41 17.41 -24.36 -56.16
N ASP A 42 16.70 -24.33 -57.28
CA ASP A 42 15.94 -23.17 -57.76
C ASP A 42 14.73 -22.86 -56.86
N GLY A 43 13.95 -23.89 -56.49
CA GLY A 43 12.85 -23.78 -55.53
C GLY A 43 13.33 -23.50 -54.10
N GLY A 44 14.53 -23.95 -53.73
CA GLY A 44 15.14 -23.68 -52.44
C GLY A 44 15.53 -22.22 -52.24
N MET A 45 15.89 -21.51 -53.32
CA MET A 45 16.18 -20.07 -53.26
C MET A 45 14.91 -19.23 -53.08
N ALA A 46 13.83 -19.56 -53.81
CA ALA A 46 12.54 -18.89 -53.66
C ALA A 46 11.89 -19.16 -52.28
N ALA A 47 11.92 -20.41 -51.82
CA ALA A 47 11.42 -20.77 -50.49
C ALA A 47 12.25 -20.13 -49.36
N ARG A 48 13.56 -19.98 -49.55
CA ARG A 48 14.44 -19.28 -48.60
C ARG A 48 14.17 -17.78 -48.58
N ASP A 49 13.95 -17.15 -49.74
CA ASP A 49 13.60 -15.73 -49.82
C ASP A 49 12.24 -15.45 -49.15
N GLU A 50 11.25 -16.32 -49.36
CA GLU A 50 9.94 -16.23 -48.70
C GLU A 50 10.03 -16.40 -47.17
N LEU A 51 10.86 -17.33 -46.69
CA LEU A 51 11.11 -17.53 -45.26
C LEU A 51 11.85 -16.34 -44.63
N LEU A 52 12.88 -15.80 -45.30
CA LEU A 52 13.62 -14.63 -44.83
C LEU A 52 12.73 -13.39 -44.78
N ARG A 53 11.87 -13.22 -45.79
CA ARG A 53 10.91 -12.10 -45.83
C ARG A 53 9.82 -12.23 -44.77
N HIS A 54 9.38 -13.45 -44.48
CA HIS A 54 8.46 -13.70 -43.38
C HIS A 54 9.10 -13.37 -42.02
N ASP A 55 10.34 -13.79 -41.79
CA ASP A 55 11.10 -13.52 -40.55
C ASP A 55 11.35 -12.01 -40.33
N GLU A 56 11.68 -11.27 -41.39
CA GLU A 56 11.80 -9.81 -41.36
C GLU A 56 10.46 -9.13 -41.02
N LEU A 57 9.37 -9.58 -41.65
CA LEU A 57 8.03 -9.03 -41.42
C LEU A 57 7.58 -9.32 -39.99
N THR A 58 7.77 -10.55 -39.49
CA THR A 58 7.44 -10.92 -38.10
C THR A 58 8.27 -10.14 -37.11
N THR A 59 9.57 -9.99 -37.35
CA THR A 59 10.46 -9.19 -36.49
C THR A 59 10.00 -7.73 -36.43
N SER A 60 9.64 -7.14 -37.58
CA SER A 60 9.17 -5.75 -37.64
C SER A 60 7.82 -5.54 -36.93
N LEU A 61 6.92 -6.53 -36.98
CA LEU A 61 5.63 -6.52 -36.29
C LEU A 61 5.82 -6.67 -34.78
N ASP A 62 6.70 -7.58 -34.35
CA ASP A 62 7.00 -7.82 -32.94
C ASP A 62 7.65 -6.58 -32.31
N GLN A 63 8.53 -5.89 -33.06
CA GLN A 63 9.14 -4.64 -32.63
C GLN A 63 8.10 -3.51 -32.50
N ARG A 64 7.16 -3.38 -33.45
CA ARG A 64 6.04 -2.41 -33.34
C ARG A 64 5.13 -2.72 -32.15
N GLN A 65 4.85 -4.00 -31.89
CA GLN A 65 4.07 -4.43 -30.73
C GLN A 65 4.80 -4.13 -29.42
N ALA A 66 6.13 -4.27 -29.38
CA ALA A 66 6.97 -3.87 -28.25
C ALA A 66 6.93 -2.35 -28.02
N TYR A 67 6.98 -1.52 -29.07
CA TYR A 67 6.86 -0.07 -28.93
C TYR A 67 5.45 0.37 -28.51
N ALA A 68 4.40 -0.24 -29.06
CA ALA A 68 3.02 0.03 -28.69
C ALA A 68 2.75 -0.32 -27.22
N SER A 69 3.20 -1.50 -26.79
CA SER A 69 3.08 -1.92 -25.38
C SER A 69 3.90 -1.04 -24.44
N SER A 70 5.10 -0.62 -24.85
CA SER A 70 5.92 0.35 -24.09
C SER A 70 5.23 1.70 -23.95
N THR A 71 4.63 2.20 -25.03
CA THR A 71 3.85 3.46 -25.04
C THR A 71 2.64 3.35 -24.13
N GLN A 72 1.92 2.23 -24.17
CA GLN A 72 0.80 1.98 -23.27
C GLN A 72 1.23 1.94 -21.80
N ARG A 73 2.39 1.33 -21.49
CA ARG A 73 2.95 1.33 -20.13
C ARG A 73 3.30 2.74 -19.67
N ILE A 74 3.88 3.57 -20.54
CA ILE A 74 4.18 4.98 -20.22
C ILE A 74 2.89 5.75 -19.94
N SER A 75 1.87 5.61 -20.80
CA SER A 75 0.58 6.27 -20.61
C SER A 75 -0.06 5.90 -19.27
N ARG A 76 -0.07 4.61 -18.92
CA ARG A 76 -0.60 4.13 -17.63
C ARG A 76 0.19 4.64 -16.44
N THR A 77 1.52 4.66 -16.54
CA THR A 77 2.36 5.20 -15.46
C THR A 77 2.16 6.71 -15.31
N SER A 78 1.99 7.45 -16.41
CA SER A 78 1.68 8.88 -16.37
C SER A 78 0.35 9.15 -15.69
N GLU A 79 -0.69 8.37 -16.01
CA GLU A 79 -2.01 8.48 -15.37
C GLU A 79 -1.92 8.23 -13.86
N LYS A 80 -1.21 7.16 -13.45
CA LYS A 80 -0.94 6.88 -12.03
C LYS A 80 -0.14 7.97 -11.35
N LEU A 81 0.78 8.63 -12.06
CA LEU A 81 1.56 9.72 -11.51
C LEU A 81 0.68 10.94 -11.23
N VAL A 82 -0.24 11.28 -12.15
CA VAL A 82 -1.21 12.36 -11.97
C VAL A 82 -2.16 12.04 -10.81
N GLU A 83 -2.64 10.81 -10.72
CA GLU A 83 -3.47 10.36 -9.59
C GLU A 83 -2.70 10.41 -8.27
N GLY A 84 -1.44 9.98 -8.26
CA GLY A 84 -0.56 10.09 -7.10
C GLY A 84 -0.32 11.54 -6.68
N GLN A 85 -0.11 12.45 -7.63
CA GLN A 85 0.03 13.89 -7.35
C GLN A 85 -1.25 14.46 -6.72
N ARG A 86 -2.42 14.10 -7.23
CA ARG A 86 -3.70 14.51 -6.66
C ARG A 86 -3.87 13.97 -5.24
N MET A 87 -3.60 12.69 -5.02
CA MET A 87 -3.68 12.08 -3.69
C MET A 87 -2.72 12.73 -2.70
N LEU A 88 -1.48 13.04 -3.13
CA LEU A 88 -0.52 13.76 -2.31
C LEU A 88 -1.01 15.17 -1.97
N GLN A 89 -1.61 15.87 -2.93
CA GLN A 89 -2.19 17.19 -2.69
C GLN A 89 -3.32 17.12 -1.64
N GLU A 90 -4.27 16.20 -1.80
CA GLU A 90 -5.34 15.95 -0.82
C GLU A 90 -4.76 15.59 0.56
N THR A 91 -3.69 14.80 0.59
CA THR A 91 -2.98 14.43 1.84
C THR A 91 -2.28 15.63 2.47
N THR A 92 -1.66 16.51 1.69
CA THR A 92 -1.02 17.73 2.22
C THR A 92 -2.03 18.71 2.80
N GLU A 93 -3.22 18.81 2.18
CA GLU A 93 -4.32 19.62 2.70
C GLU A 93 -4.86 19.05 4.01
N MET A 94 -5.07 17.72 4.06
CA MET A 94 -5.46 17.05 5.30
C MET A 94 -4.39 17.23 6.39
N GLY A 95 -3.10 17.10 6.05
CA GLY A 95 -1.99 17.31 6.96
C GLY A 95 -1.94 18.74 7.51
N ALA A 96 -2.20 19.75 6.67
CA ALA A 96 -2.30 21.14 7.10
C ALA A 96 -3.46 21.35 8.09
N ASN A 97 -4.62 20.76 7.81
CA ASN A 97 -5.78 20.81 8.71
C ASN A 97 -5.50 20.13 10.06
N VAL A 98 -4.79 18.98 10.04
CA VAL A 98 -4.36 18.29 11.28
C VAL A 98 -3.43 19.18 12.09
N MET A 99 -2.48 19.89 11.47
CA MET A 99 -1.59 20.80 12.20
C MET A 99 -2.34 21.95 12.87
N VAL A 100 -3.34 22.53 12.19
CA VAL A 100 -4.19 23.58 12.77
C VAL A 100 -4.96 23.05 13.98
N GLU A 101 -5.52 21.85 13.86
CA GLU A 101 -6.27 21.23 14.95
C GLU A 101 -5.37 20.83 16.12
N LEU A 102 -4.14 20.36 15.87
CA LEU A 102 -3.16 20.09 16.93
C LEU A 102 -2.74 21.36 17.67
N ASP A 103 -2.52 22.48 16.98
CA ASP A 103 -2.26 23.79 17.62
C ASP A 103 -3.43 24.21 18.51
N ARG A 104 -4.67 24.06 18.00
CA ARG A 104 -5.88 24.34 18.77
C ARG A 104 -5.99 23.45 20.00
N GLN A 105 -5.75 22.14 19.87
CA GLN A 105 -5.75 21.20 20.98
C GLN A 105 -4.67 21.54 22.02
N GLY A 106 -3.48 21.94 21.57
CA GLY A 106 -2.41 22.44 22.43
C GLY A 106 -2.87 23.61 23.31
N LYS A 107 -3.55 24.60 22.71
CA LYS A 107 -4.13 25.75 23.44
C LYS A 107 -5.22 25.34 24.43
N VAL A 108 -6.03 24.32 24.10
CA VAL A 108 -7.05 23.78 25.02
C VAL A 108 -6.39 23.12 26.23
N ILE A 109 -5.32 22.35 26.02
CA ILE A 109 -4.56 21.72 27.12
C ILE A 109 -3.91 22.77 28.02
N GLU A 110 -3.31 23.81 27.43
CA GLU A 110 -2.76 24.94 28.18
C GLU A 110 -3.85 25.65 29.00
N GLY A 111 -5.00 25.92 28.38
CA GLY A 111 -6.15 26.50 29.07
C GLY A 111 -6.71 25.62 30.18
N ALA A 112 -6.74 24.30 29.98
CA ALA A 112 -7.16 23.34 31.00
C ALA A 112 -6.19 23.32 32.19
N SER A 113 -4.88 23.38 31.95
CA SER A 113 -3.86 23.48 32.99
C SER A 113 -4.02 24.76 33.82
N ASN A 114 -4.19 25.91 33.15
CA ASN A 114 -4.46 27.18 33.82
C ASN A 114 -5.75 27.14 34.65
N LYS A 115 -6.81 26.50 34.12
CA LYS A 115 -8.08 26.35 34.83
C LYS A 115 -7.98 25.44 36.05
N VAL A 116 -7.16 24.38 36.01
CA VAL A 116 -6.86 23.54 37.18
C VAL A 116 -6.17 24.37 38.26
N HIS A 117 -5.18 25.18 37.89
CA HIS A 117 -4.51 26.09 38.83
C HIS A 117 -5.48 27.10 39.48
N ASP A 118 -6.38 27.68 38.68
CA ASP A 118 -7.42 28.60 39.19
C ASP A 118 -8.43 27.90 40.11
N VAL A 119 -8.80 26.65 39.81
CA VAL A 119 -9.67 25.82 40.66
C VAL A 119 -8.98 25.55 42.00
N ASP A 120 -7.70 25.19 42.02
CA ASP A 120 -6.93 24.99 43.26
C ASP A 120 -6.91 26.25 44.14
N SER A 121 -6.72 27.43 43.53
CA SER A 121 -6.76 28.71 44.25
C SER A 121 -8.14 28.99 44.87
N SER A 122 -9.21 28.63 44.17
CA SER A 122 -10.59 28.82 44.59
C SER A 122 -11.01 27.80 45.65
N LEU A 123 -10.46 26.59 45.57
CA LEU A 123 -10.62 25.54 46.57
C LEU A 123 -9.90 25.92 47.87
N ALA A 124 -8.69 26.48 47.80
CA ALA A 124 -7.97 27.01 48.96
C ALA A 124 -8.73 28.18 49.64
N ARG A 125 -9.33 29.09 48.86
CA ARG A 125 -10.21 30.14 49.40
C ARG A 125 -11.44 29.56 50.09
N SER A 126 -12.08 28.57 49.47
CA SER A 126 -13.27 27.90 50.01
C SER A 126 -12.96 27.16 51.31
N MET A 127 -11.81 26.48 51.41
CA MET A 127 -11.35 25.87 52.67
C MET A 127 -11.12 26.90 53.77
N ARG A 128 -10.54 28.08 53.45
CA ARG A 128 -10.35 29.16 54.43
C ARG A 128 -11.69 29.68 54.95
N LEU A 129 -12.66 29.87 54.06
CA LEU A 129 -14.01 30.29 54.42
C LEU A 129 -14.71 29.24 55.30
N LEU A 130 -14.68 27.97 54.90
CA LEU A 130 -15.24 26.86 55.68
C LEU A 130 -14.59 26.73 57.06
N LYS A 131 -13.25 26.86 57.15
CA LYS A 131 -12.54 26.86 58.44
C LYS A 131 -12.98 28.02 59.34
N SER A 132 -13.22 29.20 58.76
CA SER A 132 -13.75 30.35 59.51
C SER A 132 -15.17 30.12 60.03
N MET A 133 -16.05 29.52 59.21
CA MET A 133 -17.42 29.16 59.61
C MET A 133 -17.41 28.07 60.68
N SER A 134 -16.58 27.04 60.51
CA SER A 134 -16.43 25.94 61.48
C SER A 134 -16.00 26.46 62.85
N ARG A 135 -15.04 27.40 62.90
CA ARG A 135 -14.58 28.00 64.17
C ARG A 135 -15.70 28.79 64.86
N ARG A 136 -16.50 29.55 64.11
CA ARG A 136 -17.66 30.29 64.65
C ARG A 136 -18.72 29.34 65.22
N LEU A 137 -18.97 28.20 64.57
CA LEU A 137 -19.90 27.18 65.09
C LEU A 137 -19.43 26.59 66.42
N VAL A 138 -18.14 26.30 66.56
CA VAL A 138 -17.57 25.79 67.83
C VAL A 138 -17.69 26.85 68.92
N GLN A 139 -17.37 28.11 68.64
CA GLN A 139 -17.53 29.20 69.60
C GLN A 139 -18.98 29.34 70.09
N ASN A 140 -19.94 29.32 69.17
CA ASN A 140 -21.36 29.38 69.53
C ASN A 140 -21.80 28.19 70.38
N LYS A 141 -21.32 26.98 70.08
CA LYS A 141 -21.58 25.79 70.92
C LYS A 141 -20.99 25.93 72.32
N VAL A 142 -19.76 26.41 72.46
CA VAL A 142 -19.11 26.60 73.76
C VAL A 142 -19.84 27.67 74.59
N LEU A 143 -20.22 28.79 73.97
CA LEU A 143 -21.01 29.83 74.64
C LEU A 143 -22.36 29.29 75.14
N LEU A 144 -23.04 28.49 74.32
CA LEU A 144 -24.30 27.85 74.70
C LEU A 144 -24.12 26.95 75.94
N PHE A 145 -23.12 26.07 75.94
CA PHE A 145 -22.84 25.21 77.09
C PHE A 145 -22.47 26.02 78.35
N GLY A 146 -21.75 27.13 78.19
CA GLY A 146 -21.42 28.05 79.29
C GLY A 146 -22.67 28.65 79.95
N ILE A 147 -23.63 29.13 79.14
CA ILE A 147 -24.90 29.67 79.67
C ILE A 147 -25.68 28.59 80.41
N ILE A 148 -25.78 27.38 79.86
CA ILE A 148 -26.46 26.25 80.52
C ILE A 148 -25.80 25.92 81.86
N PHE A 149 -24.47 25.88 81.93
CA PHE A 149 -23.72 25.60 83.16
C PHE A 149 -23.97 26.64 84.24
N VAL A 150 -23.96 27.93 83.88
CA VAL A 150 -24.28 29.04 84.81
C VAL A 150 -25.70 28.91 85.35
N LEU A 151 -26.67 28.61 84.47
CA LEU A 151 -28.07 28.49 84.85
C LEU A 151 -28.30 27.35 85.85
N ILE A 152 -27.66 26.20 85.59
CA ILE A 152 -27.64 25.06 86.51
C ILE A 152 -26.97 25.43 87.84
N GLY A 153 -25.84 26.14 87.81
CA GLY A 153 -25.13 26.60 89.00
C GLY A 153 -25.99 27.51 89.89
N ILE A 154 -26.76 28.42 89.30
CA ILE A 154 -27.71 29.28 90.03
C ILE A 154 -28.82 28.44 90.67
N ILE A 155 -29.37 27.45 89.95
CA ILE A 155 -30.39 26.55 90.50
C ILE A 155 -29.82 25.78 91.70
N PHE A 156 -28.62 25.20 91.59
CA PHE A 156 -27.98 24.50 92.70
C PHE A 156 -27.71 25.43 93.89
N LEU A 157 -27.22 26.65 93.64
CA LEU A 157 -26.99 27.64 94.69
C LEU A 157 -28.30 28.01 95.41
N ALA A 158 -29.38 28.23 94.67
CA ALA A 158 -30.70 28.53 95.23
C ALA A 158 -31.25 27.37 96.06
N LEU A 159 -31.07 26.13 95.59
CA LEU A 159 -31.45 24.93 96.36
C LEU A 159 -30.60 24.78 97.62
N PHE A 160 -29.29 25.04 97.55
CA PHE A 160 -28.41 25.00 98.71
C PHE A 160 -28.80 26.06 99.75
N PHE A 161 -29.02 27.31 99.33
CA PHE A 161 -29.49 28.36 100.24
C PHE A 161 -30.88 28.06 100.81
N LYS A 162 -31.81 27.57 99.99
CA LYS A 162 -33.14 27.18 100.49
C LYS A 162 -33.04 26.02 101.49
N PHE A 163 -32.25 25.00 101.21
CA PHE A 163 -32.08 23.84 102.09
C PHE A 163 -31.40 24.24 103.40
N PHE A 164 -30.33 25.06 103.32
CA PHE A 164 -29.62 25.56 104.50
C PHE A 164 -30.50 26.50 105.32
N TYR A 165 -31.16 27.49 104.70
CA TYR A 165 -32.07 28.42 105.38
C TYR A 165 -33.31 27.71 105.98
N ASN A 166 -33.87 26.71 105.29
CA ASN A 166 -34.99 25.92 105.81
C ASN A 166 -34.56 24.87 106.85
N SER A 167 -33.26 24.68 107.08
CA SER A 167 -32.75 23.82 108.16
C SER A 167 -32.51 24.61 109.46
N ASP A 168 -32.45 25.94 109.40
CA ASP A 168 -32.21 26.82 110.56
C ASP A 168 -33.51 27.45 111.12
N SER A 169 -34.69 27.07 110.61
CA SER A 169 -36.00 27.53 111.09
C SER A 169 -36.85 26.37 111.59
#